data_AF-A0A0B5FL28-F1
#
_entry.id   AF-A0A0B5FL28-F1
#
_cell.length_a   1.000
_cell.length_b   1.000
_cell.length_c   1.000
_cell.angle_alpha   90.00
_cell.angle_beta   90.00
_cell.angle_gamma   90.00
#
_symmetry.space_group_name_H-M   'P 1'
#
loop_
_entity.id
_entity.type
_entity.pdbx_description
1 polymer ?
#
loop_
_entity_poly.entity_id
_entity_poly.type
_entity_poly.pdbx_seq_one_letter_code
_entity_poly.pdbx_strand_id
1 'polypeptide(L)'
;MIDRLKNRLRQLRPHKVILFGSHAWGTPDADSDIDLVVVLDDETLPTTFAERMQNVSKVRKCVADINRDVPLDLLVYSKKEWQKFIEINSSFSRELREGGQELL
;
A
#
# COMPACT_ATOMS: atom_id res chain seq x y z
N MET A 1 11.65 -8.82 7.15
CA MET A 1 11.22 -8.18 5.87
C MET A 1 10.36 -6.94 6.11
N ILE A 2 9.23 -7.07 6.82
CA ILE A 2 8.30 -5.96 7.11
C ILE A 2 8.97 -4.72 7.71
N ASP A 3 9.91 -4.85 8.64
CA ASP A 3 10.62 -3.67 9.19
C ASP A 3 11.46 -2.93 8.16
N ARG A 4 12.04 -3.64 7.18
CA ARG A 4 12.79 -3.02 6.07
C ARG A 4 11.83 -2.23 5.17
N LEU A 5 10.65 -2.78 4.88
CA LEU A 5 9.58 -2.08 4.14
C LEU A 5 9.13 -0.82 4.89
N LYS A 6 8.83 -0.92 6.20
CA LYS A 6 8.46 0.22 7.04
C LYS A 6 9.51 1.32 6.99
N ASN A 7 10.77 0.98 7.17
CA ASN A 7 11.87 1.95 7.15
C ASN A 7 12.05 2.62 5.79
N ARG A 8 11.86 1.89 4.68
CA ARG A 8 11.93 2.49 3.34
C ARG A 8 10.72 3.36 3.05
N LEU A 9 9.51 2.88 3.30
CA LEU A 9 8.29 3.64 3.03
C LEU A 9 8.21 4.92 3.87
N ARG A 10 8.74 4.94 5.10
CA ARG A 10 8.87 6.17 5.91
C ARG A 10 9.59 7.31 5.19
N GLN A 11 10.52 7.01 4.28
CA GLN A 11 11.23 8.05 3.51
C GLN A 11 10.30 8.83 2.58
N LEU A 12 9.18 8.24 2.16
CA LEU A 12 8.16 8.91 1.36
C LEU A 12 7.22 9.78 2.18
N ARG A 13 7.30 9.71 3.53
CA ARG A 13 6.35 10.33 4.46
C ARG A 13 4.90 10.07 4.04
N PRO A 14 4.49 8.80 3.88
CA PRO A 14 3.12 8.48 3.53
C PRO A 14 2.18 8.91 4.65
N HIS A 15 0.93 9.16 4.29
CA HIS A 15 -0.13 9.37 5.26
C HIS A 15 -0.45 8.09 6.04
N LYS A 16 -0.43 6.94 5.36
CA LYS A 16 -0.75 5.63 5.95
C LYS A 16 -0.12 4.50 5.15
N VAL A 17 0.31 3.43 5.82
CA VAL A 17 0.65 2.17 5.15
C VAL A 17 -0.08 1.02 5.82
N ILE A 18 -0.77 0.19 5.04
CA ILE A 18 -1.55 -0.95 5.53
C ILE A 18 -1.02 -2.21 4.86
N LEU A 19 -0.70 -3.21 5.68
CA LEU A 19 -0.48 -4.59 5.24
C LEU A 19 -1.82 -5.31 5.17
N PHE A 20 -2.09 -5.99 4.07
CA PHE A 20 -3.31 -6.79 3.90
C PHE A 20 -2.98 -8.15 3.28
N GLY A 21 -4.01 -8.92 2.95
CA GLY A 21 -3.82 -10.22 2.29
C GLY A 21 -3.31 -11.29 3.26
N SER A 22 -2.62 -12.28 2.69
CA SER A 22 -2.17 -13.47 3.43
C SER A 22 -1.27 -13.13 4.62
N HIS A 23 -0.43 -12.09 4.50
CA HIS A 23 0.45 -11.61 5.56
C HIS A 23 -0.27 -10.85 6.69
N ALA A 24 -1.51 -10.40 6.48
CA ALA A 24 -2.33 -9.79 7.53
C ALA A 24 -3.28 -10.79 8.22
N TRP A 25 -3.71 -11.85 7.52
CA TRP A 25 -4.80 -12.74 7.99
C TRP A 25 -4.40 -14.18 8.33
N GLY A 26 -3.19 -14.64 7.98
CA GLY A 26 -2.84 -16.06 8.07
C GLY A 26 -1.38 -16.37 8.40
N THR A 27 -0.96 -17.58 8.04
CA THR A 27 0.42 -18.07 8.16
C THR A 27 1.10 -17.92 6.80
N PRO A 28 1.82 -16.83 6.52
CA PRO A 28 2.47 -16.65 5.24
C PRO A 28 3.51 -17.76 5.02
N ASP A 29 3.54 -18.32 3.81
CA ASP A 29 4.65 -19.18 3.39
C ASP A 29 5.84 -18.33 2.94
N ALA A 30 7.00 -18.96 2.74
CA ALA A 30 8.23 -18.25 2.39
C ALA A 30 8.20 -17.56 1.02
N ASP A 31 7.23 -17.91 0.16
CA ASP A 31 7.08 -17.42 -1.20
C ASP A 31 5.89 -16.44 -1.36
N SER A 32 5.17 -16.13 -0.28
CA SER A 32 3.98 -15.30 -0.32
C SER A 32 4.31 -13.83 -0.62
N ASP A 33 3.70 -13.30 -1.68
CA ASP A 33 3.69 -11.87 -2.02
C ASP A 33 3.26 -11.02 -0.81
N ILE A 34 3.88 -9.84 -0.63
CA ILE A 34 3.47 -8.89 0.43
C ILE A 34 2.55 -7.84 -0.17
N ASP A 35 1.27 -7.88 0.22
CA ASP A 35 0.25 -6.95 -0.23
C ASP A 35 0.21 -5.68 0.63
N LEU A 36 0.40 -4.51 0.00
CA LEU A 36 0.46 -3.24 0.70
C LEU A 36 -0.46 -2.20 0.08
N VAL A 37 -1.23 -1.52 0.94
CA VAL A 37 -1.81 -0.23 0.61
C VAL A 37 -0.86 0.86 1.10
N VAL A 38 -0.50 1.78 0.21
CA VAL A 38 0.28 2.97 0.53
C VAL A 38 -0.55 4.20 0.21
N VAL A 39 -0.96 4.92 1.26
CA VAL A 39 -1.64 6.21 1.12
C VAL A 39 -0.58 7.30 1.21
N LEU A 40 -0.31 7.96 0.10
CA LEU A 40 0.61 9.09 0.03
C LEU A 40 0.02 10.30 0.75
N ASP A 41 0.88 11.11 1.38
CA ASP A 41 0.51 12.41 1.92
C ASP A 41 0.34 13.43 0.77
N ASP A 42 -0.68 13.19 -0.04
CA ASP A 42 -1.01 13.92 -1.27
C ASP A 42 -2.51 14.21 -1.29
N GLU A 43 -2.87 15.48 -1.38
CA GLU A 43 -4.25 15.99 -1.40
C GLU A 43 -4.81 16.12 -2.83
N THR A 44 -4.08 15.67 -3.85
CA THR A 44 -4.58 15.61 -5.22
C THR A 44 -5.59 14.47 -5.38
N LEU A 45 -6.41 14.53 -6.42
CA LEU A 45 -7.27 13.43 -6.83
C LEU A 45 -6.91 13.09 -8.29
N PRO A 46 -5.96 12.17 -8.54
CA PRO A 46 -5.61 11.71 -9.87
C PRO A 46 -6.85 11.32 -10.69
N THR A 47 -7.02 11.97 -11.83
CA THR A 47 -8.18 11.76 -12.73
C THR A 47 -7.81 10.89 -13.93
N THR A 48 -6.52 10.77 -14.23
CA THR A 48 -6.02 9.97 -15.34
C THR A 48 -5.20 8.77 -14.86
N PHE A 49 -5.12 7.74 -15.71
CA PHE A 49 -4.26 6.58 -15.46
C PHE A 49 -2.78 6.97 -15.33
N ALA A 50 -2.31 7.92 -16.13
CA ALA A 50 -0.92 8.37 -16.12
C ALA A 50 -0.53 9.01 -14.78
N GLU A 51 -1.39 9.85 -14.20
CA GLU A 51 -1.18 10.48 -12.88
C GLU A 51 -1.10 9.41 -11.78
N ARG A 52 -2.03 8.43 -11.78
CA ARG A 52 -1.98 7.31 -10.83
C ARG A 52 -0.69 6.50 -10.97
N MET A 53 -0.26 6.26 -12.20
CA MET A 53 0.96 5.50 -12.46
C MET A 53 2.23 6.23 -11.99
N GLN A 54 2.23 7.57 -11.96
CA GLN A 54 3.33 8.33 -11.36
C GLN A 54 3.45 8.06 -9.85
N ASN A 55 2.33 8.04 -9.14
CA ASN A 55 2.28 7.71 -7.71
C ASN A 55 2.74 6.28 -7.44
N VAL A 56 2.23 5.32 -8.20
CA VAL A 56 2.66 3.91 -8.13
C VAL A 56 4.16 3.78 -8.40
N SER A 57 4.66 4.46 -9.44
CA SER A 57 6.08 4.44 -9.81
C SER A 57 6.98 5.01 -8.72
N LYS A 58 6.54 6.08 -8.03
CA LYS A 58 7.27 6.68 -6.90
C LYS A 58 7.43 5.67 -5.77
N VAL A 59 6.35 4.97 -5.40
CA VAL A 59 6.39 3.93 -4.35
C VAL A 59 7.24 2.75 -4.79
N ARG A 60 7.04 2.22 -6.01
CA ARG A 60 7.82 1.09 -6.55
C ARG A 60 9.32 1.38 -6.56
N LYS A 61 9.74 2.58 -6.96
CA LYS A 61 11.15 2.98 -6.92
C LYS A 61 11.71 3.00 -5.50
N CYS A 62 10.93 3.44 -4.51
CA CYS A 62 11.34 3.50 -3.12
C CYS A 62 11.64 2.12 -2.52
N VAL A 63 10.86 1.10 -2.90
CA VAL A 63 10.97 -0.28 -2.40
C VAL A 63 11.66 -1.23 -3.37
N ALA A 64 12.27 -0.71 -4.44
CA ALA A 64 12.80 -1.52 -5.54
C ALA A 64 13.87 -2.55 -5.13
N ASP A 65 14.67 -2.25 -4.10
CA ASP A 65 15.66 -3.17 -3.55
C ASP A 65 15.04 -4.28 -2.70
N ILE A 66 13.86 -4.05 -2.14
CA ILE A 66 13.11 -5.06 -1.38
C ILE A 66 12.32 -5.95 -2.34
N ASN A 67 11.72 -5.35 -3.38
CA ASN A 67 10.94 -6.06 -4.40
C ASN A 67 11.79 -7.05 -5.25
N ARG A 68 13.12 -7.03 -5.09
CA ARG A 68 14.02 -8.03 -5.68
C ARG A 68 14.11 -9.31 -4.85
N ASP A 69 13.86 -9.19 -3.55
CA ASP A 69 14.01 -10.28 -2.59
C ASP A 69 12.65 -10.96 -2.31
N VAL A 70 11.55 -10.20 -2.43
CA VAL A 70 10.18 -10.69 -2.20
C VAL A 70 9.23 -9.98 -3.17
N PRO A 71 8.24 -10.68 -3.76
CA PRO A 71 7.23 -10.02 -4.58
C PRO A 71 6.35 -9.08 -3.74
N LEU A 72 6.02 -7.92 -4.30
CA LEU A 72 5.14 -6.93 -3.67
C LEU A 72 3.95 -6.60 -4.58
N ASP A 73 2.74 -6.73 -4.05
CA ASP A 73 1.56 -6.07 -4.63
C ASP A 73 1.31 -4.72 -3.94
N LEU A 74 1.08 -3.69 -4.74
CA LEU A 74 1.05 -2.31 -4.30
C LEU A 74 -0.19 -1.61 -4.80
N LEU A 75 -1.10 -1.30 -3.89
CA LEU A 75 -2.20 -0.36 -4.10
C LEU A 75 -1.78 1.00 -3.56
N VAL A 76 -1.68 1.98 -4.44
CA VAL A 76 -1.21 3.33 -4.07
C VAL A 76 -2.33 4.33 -4.27
N TYR A 77 -2.62 5.10 -3.24
CA TYR A 77 -3.66 6.13 -3.23
C TYR A 77 -3.09 7.48 -2.79
N SER A 78 -3.61 8.56 -3.35
CA SER A 78 -3.62 9.86 -2.65
C SER A 78 -4.57 9.82 -1.45
N LYS A 79 -4.49 10.80 -0.54
CA LYS A 79 -5.44 10.89 0.59
C LYS A 79 -6.89 11.01 0.12
N LYS A 80 -7.15 11.81 -0.92
CA LYS A 80 -8.51 11.98 -1.44
C LYS A 80 -9.05 10.73 -2.13
N GLU A 81 -8.20 10.00 -2.87
CA GLU A 81 -8.61 8.70 -3.42
C GLU A 81 -8.90 7.70 -2.31
N TRP A 82 -8.08 7.67 -1.25
CA TRP A 82 -8.26 6.78 -0.11
C TRP A 82 -9.56 7.06 0.65
N GLN A 83 -9.88 8.33 0.93
CA GLN A 83 -11.13 8.72 1.58
C GLN A 83 -12.34 8.21 0.78
N LYS A 84 -12.38 8.48 -0.53
CA LYS A 84 -13.44 7.98 -1.41
C LYS A 84 -13.50 6.46 -1.43
N PHE A 85 -12.36 5.79 -1.50
CA PHE A 85 -12.28 4.34 -1.50
C PHE A 85 -12.91 3.73 -0.24
N ILE A 86 -12.66 4.31 0.94
CA ILE A 86 -13.27 3.87 2.20
C ILE A 86 -14.76 4.23 2.30
N GLU A 87 -15.16 5.41 1.81
CA GLU A 87 -16.56 5.86 1.80
C GLU A 87 -17.46 4.98 0.93
N ILE A 88 -16.94 4.45 -0.18
CA ILE A 88 -17.67 3.51 -1.05
C ILE A 88 -18.11 2.25 -0.29
N ASN A 89 -17.41 1.89 0.80
CA ASN A 89 -17.79 0.79 1.69
C ASN A 89 -17.97 -0.56 0.95
N SER A 90 -17.17 -0.78 -0.09
CA SER A 90 -17.11 -2.05 -0.83
C SER A 90 -16.67 -3.21 0.07
N SER A 91 -16.88 -4.45 -0.38
CA SER A 91 -16.35 -5.64 0.32
C SER A 91 -14.86 -5.51 0.63
N PHE A 92 -14.06 -5.11 -0.37
CA PHE A 92 -12.62 -4.98 -0.21
C PHE A 92 -12.21 -3.84 0.75
N SER A 93 -12.91 -2.69 0.71
CA SER A 93 -12.64 -1.61 1.68
C SER A 93 -13.03 -1.99 3.12
N ARG A 94 -14.04 -2.87 3.29
CA ARG A 94 -14.40 -3.44 4.60
C ARG A 94 -13.34 -4.41 5.08
N GLU A 95 -12.91 -5.32 4.22
CA GLU A 95 -11.84 -6.27 4.47
C GLU A 95 -10.53 -5.57 4.89
N LEU A 96 -10.15 -4.49 4.20
CA LEU A 96 -8.99 -3.67 4.59
C LEU A 96 -9.15 -2.98 5.94
N ARG A 97 -10.36 -2.57 6.33
CA ARG A 97 -10.62 -1.93 7.64
C ARG A 97 -10.69 -2.93 8.79
N GLU A 98 -11.27 -4.09 8.55
CA GLU A 98 -11.51 -5.10 9.59
C GLU A 98 -10.29 -5.99 9.81
N GLY A 99 -9.53 -6.24 8.75
CA GLY A 99 -8.40 -7.15 8.80
C GLY A 99 -7.05 -6.55 8.40
N GLY A 100 -6.99 -5.34 7.84
CA GLY A 100 -5.71 -4.73 7.49
C GLY A 100 -4.90 -4.37 8.74
N GLN A 101 -3.59 -4.56 8.68
CA GLN A 101 -2.67 -4.14 9.74
C GLN A 101 -1.98 -2.83 9.36
N GLU A 102 -2.23 -1.78 10.13
CA GLU A 102 -1.55 -0.50 9.94
C GLU A 102 -0.08 -0.59 10.38
N LEU A 103 0.82 -0.31 9.44
CA LEU A 103 2.27 -0.35 9.65
C LEU A 103 2.86 1.02 9.97
N LEU A 104 2.31 2.07 9.37
CA LEU A 104 2.70 3.49 9.49
C LEU A 104 1.46 4.37 9.56
#